data_AF-A0A2H9L6W0-F1
#
_entry.id   AF-A0A2H9L6W0-F1
#
_cell.length_a   1.000
_cell.length_b   1.000
_cell.length_c   1.000
_cell.angle_alpha   90.00
_cell.angle_beta   90.00
_cell.angle_gamma   90.00
#
_symmetry.space_group_name_H-M   'P 1'
#
loop_
_entity.id
_entity.type
_entity.pdbx_description
1 polymer ?
#
loop_
_entity_poly.entity_id
_entity_poly.type
_entity_poly.pdbx_seq_one_letter_code
_entity_poly.pdbx_strand_id
1 'polypeptide(L)'
;MAIGLTRISDKSAIEKLEELGIGKRAANGYFIAAMEANYLVAKKIVSANSIKKQKVDSATYALYCYFMDLGYQVRINKDFLRVYERGRRRQSDVPAWLVKVVGQGAKFGMLLDGLAVAKNMRKQLVIATIDAKDGWPRFYSLNTKTF
;
A
#
# COMPACT_ATOMS: atom_id res chain seq x y z
N MET A 1 -2.57 9.75 -10.62
CA MET A 1 -3.09 10.31 -9.36
C MET A 1 -1.98 11.05 -8.66
N ALA A 2 -2.19 12.32 -8.28
CA ALA A 2 -1.27 13.04 -7.43
C ALA A 2 -1.31 12.39 -6.02
N ILE A 3 -0.15 12.00 -5.50
CA ILE A 3 -0.05 11.49 -4.13
C ILE A 3 -0.07 12.73 -3.24
N GLY A 4 -1.23 13.12 -2.72
CA GLY A 4 -1.25 14.20 -1.74
C GLY A 4 -0.55 13.74 -0.47
N LEU A 5 0.39 14.56 -0.03
CA LEU A 5 1.22 14.32 1.14
C LEU A 5 0.77 15.26 2.26
N THR A 6 0.64 14.74 3.47
CA THR A 6 0.37 15.52 4.68
C THR A 6 1.62 15.53 5.53
N ARG A 7 2.09 16.72 5.93
CA ARG A 7 3.25 16.88 6.80
C ARG A 7 2.84 16.67 8.25
N ILE A 8 3.61 15.88 8.98
CA ILE A 8 3.49 15.65 10.42
C ILE A 8 4.69 16.31 11.10
N SER A 9 4.42 17.08 12.16
CA SER A 9 5.43 17.84 12.92
C SER A 9 5.61 17.35 14.35
N ASP A 10 4.65 16.61 14.91
CA ASP A 10 4.75 16.04 16.25
C ASP A 10 5.73 14.85 16.29
N LYS A 11 6.80 14.98 17.07
CA LYS A 11 7.87 13.98 17.19
C LYS A 11 7.36 12.65 17.76
N SER A 12 6.47 12.68 18.75
CA SER A 12 5.93 11.46 19.38
C SER A 12 5.02 10.69 18.41
N ALA A 13 4.25 11.42 17.60
CA ALA A 13 3.45 10.84 16.54
C ALA A 13 4.36 10.24 15.45
N ILE A 14 5.45 10.91 15.09
CA ILE A 14 6.41 10.40 14.09
C ILE A 14 7.01 9.07 14.52
N GLU A 15 7.43 8.92 15.78
CA GLU A 15 8.00 7.66 16.30
C GLU A 15 7.01 6.50 16.17
N LYS A 16 5.75 6.70 16.60
CA LYS A 16 4.68 5.71 16.44
C LYS A 16 4.39 5.37 14.97
N LEU A 17 4.41 6.37 14.09
CA LEU A 17 4.21 6.15 12.65
C LEU A 17 5.36 5.38 12.02
N GLU A 18 6.60 5.64 12.45
CA GLU A 18 7.78 4.90 12.03
C GLU A 18 7.71 3.43 12.48
N GLU A 19 7.24 3.14 13.70
CA GLU A 19 6.98 1.79 14.20
C GLU A 19 5.94 1.05 13.38
N LEU A 20 4.84 1.72 13.01
CA LEU A 20 3.80 1.18 12.15
C LEU A 20 4.22 1.06 10.68
N GLY A 21 5.39 1.58 10.33
CA GLY A 21 5.87 1.61 8.95
C GLY A 21 5.02 2.49 8.03
N ILE A 22 4.48 3.61 8.53
CA ILE A 22 3.59 4.55 7.83
C ILE A 22 4.29 5.91 7.62
N GLY A 23 4.24 6.51 6.43
CA GLY A 23 4.85 7.83 6.13
C GLY A 23 6.24 7.83 5.47
N LYS A 24 7.00 8.92 5.53
CA LYS A 24 8.38 8.98 5.03
C LYS A 24 9.04 10.22 5.61
N ARG A 25 10.24 10.04 6.16
CA ARG A 25 11.11 11.15 6.54
C ARG A 25 11.77 11.73 5.28
N ALA A 26 11.64 13.03 5.09
CA ALA A 26 12.30 13.81 4.05
C ALA A 26 13.08 14.97 4.69
N ALA A 27 13.91 15.66 3.90
CA ALA A 27 14.79 16.74 4.40
C ALA A 27 14.02 17.85 5.17
N ASN A 28 12.77 18.11 4.80
CA ASN A 28 11.94 19.15 5.37
C ASN A 28 10.81 18.63 6.29
N GLY A 29 10.87 17.37 6.75
CA GLY A 29 9.93 16.84 7.74
C GLY A 29 9.44 15.43 7.48
N TYR A 30 8.41 15.02 8.20
CA TYR A 30 7.78 13.72 8.05
C TYR A 30 6.49 13.84 7.24
N PHE A 31 6.29 12.98 6.26
CA PHE A 31 5.14 13.06 5.35
C PHE A 31 4.39 11.74 5.30
N ILE A 32 3.07 11.80 5.34
CA ILE A 32 2.19 10.64 5.12
C ILE A 32 1.43 10.82 3.81
N ALA A 33 1.22 9.73 3.07
CA ALA A 33 0.41 9.73 1.86
C ALA A 33 -1.09 9.76 2.20
N ALA A 34 -1.91 10.27 1.28
CA ALA A 34 -3.37 10.32 1.38
C ALA A 34 -4.03 9.04 1.94
N MET A 35 -3.60 7.89 1.43
CA MET A 35 -4.16 6.59 1.80
C MET A 35 -3.79 6.19 3.24
N GLU A 36 -2.54 6.44 3.63
CA GLU A 36 -2.05 6.25 4.99
C GLU A 36 -2.80 7.17 5.96
N ALA A 37 -2.99 8.42 5.56
CA ALA A 37 -3.72 9.43 6.33
C ALA A 37 -5.18 9.02 6.56
N ASN A 38 -5.87 8.56 5.52
CA ASN A 38 -7.23 8.03 5.62
C ASN A 38 -7.30 6.81 6.55
N TYR A 39 -6.33 5.90 6.51
CA TYR A 39 -6.24 4.75 7.41
C TYR A 39 -6.07 5.17 8.88
N LEU A 40 -5.15 6.09 9.17
CA LEU A 40 -4.92 6.59 10.53
C LEU A 40 -6.16 7.27 11.13
N VAL A 41 -6.90 8.02 10.32
CA VAL A 41 -8.18 8.62 10.73
C VAL A 41 -9.22 7.54 11.00
N ALA A 42 -9.34 6.53 10.13
CA ALA A 42 -10.27 5.42 10.31
C ALA A 42 -9.98 4.61 11.59
N LYS A 43 -8.71 4.43 11.94
CA LYS A 43 -8.27 3.77 13.18
C LYS A 43 -8.29 4.67 14.42
N LYS A 44 -8.75 5.92 14.29
CA LYS A 44 -8.76 6.94 15.37
C LYS A 44 -7.38 7.20 15.98
N ILE A 45 -6.30 6.96 15.23
CA ILE A 45 -4.92 7.24 15.64
C ILE A 45 -4.63 8.74 15.47
N VAL A 46 -5.23 9.37 14.46
CA VAL A 46 -5.11 10.81 14.19
C VAL A 46 -6.51 11.42 14.00
N SER A 47 -6.69 12.67 14.42
CA SER A 47 -7.94 13.40 14.23
C SER A 47 -8.19 13.75 12.77
N ALA A 48 -9.43 13.60 12.32
CA ALA A 48 -9.86 13.99 10.97
C ALA A 48 -9.67 15.49 10.69
N ASN A 49 -9.72 16.33 11.73
CA ASN A 49 -9.52 17.77 11.60
C ASN A 49 -8.06 18.12 11.23
N SER A 50 -7.13 17.22 11.52
CA SER A 50 -5.70 17.39 11.26
C SER A 50 -5.30 16.97 9.84
N ILE A 51 -6.18 16.30 9.10
CA ILE A 51 -5.87 15.68 7.80
C ILE A 51 -7.02 15.95 6.82
N LYS A 52 -6.73 16.64 5.71
CA LYS A 52 -7.69 16.73 4.60
C LYS A 52 -7.94 15.34 4.02
N LYS A 53 -9.18 14.83 4.14
CA LYS A 53 -9.59 13.61 3.43
C LYS A 53 -9.37 13.80 1.94
N GLN A 54 -8.61 12.89 1.35
CA GLN A 54 -8.36 12.89 -0.08
C GLN A 54 -9.01 11.66 -0.72
N LYS A 55 -9.51 11.85 -1.94
CA LYS A 55 -10.12 10.79 -2.72
C LYS A 55 -9.02 9.82 -3.15
N VAL A 56 -9.11 8.59 -2.65
CA VAL A 56 -8.24 7.47 -3.01
C VAL A 56 -9.07 6.40 -3.73
N ASP A 57 -8.42 5.59 -4.55
CA ASP A 57 -9.08 4.43 -5.15
C ASP A 57 -9.59 3.48 -4.05
N SER A 58 -10.89 3.16 -4.08
CA SER A 58 -11.55 2.42 -3.00
C SER A 58 -11.02 1.00 -2.88
N ALA A 59 -10.73 0.33 -4.00
CA ALA A 59 -10.25 -1.04 -3.99
C ALA A 59 -8.82 -1.13 -3.45
N THR A 60 -7.96 -0.21 -3.89
CA THR A 60 -6.59 -0.11 -3.40
C THR A 60 -6.56 0.26 -1.92
N TYR A 61 -7.43 1.18 -1.48
CA TYR A 61 -7.53 1.54 -0.07
C TYR A 61 -8.00 0.38 0.80
N ALA A 62 -9.04 -0.35 0.40
CA ALA A 62 -9.53 -1.50 1.16
C ALA A 62 -8.46 -2.60 1.28
N LEU A 63 -7.71 -2.88 0.22
CA LEU A 63 -6.56 -3.79 0.27
C LEU A 63 -5.43 -3.27 1.15
N TYR A 64 -5.14 -1.97 1.10
CA TYR A 64 -4.18 -1.33 1.99
C TYR A 64 -4.59 -1.55 3.46
N CYS A 65 -5.83 -1.25 3.82
CA CYS A 65 -6.37 -1.48 5.16
C CYS A 65 -6.26 -2.96 5.56
N TYR A 66 -6.64 -3.88 4.68
CA TYR A 66 -6.55 -5.33 4.92
C TYR A 66 -5.13 -5.76 5.33
N PHE A 67 -4.12 -5.33 4.58
CA PHE A 67 -2.73 -5.68 4.90
C PHE A 67 -2.24 -5.02 6.19
N MET A 68 -2.56 -3.73 6.39
CA MET A 68 -2.17 -3.01 7.60
C MET A 68 -2.81 -3.60 8.87
N ASP A 69 -4.08 -4.01 8.79
CA ASP A 69 -4.82 -4.64 9.89
C ASP A 69 -4.25 -6.01 10.26
N LEU A 70 -3.68 -6.70 9.28
CA LEU A 70 -2.93 -7.94 9.48
C LEU A 70 -1.48 -7.70 9.94
N GLY A 71 -1.06 -6.45 10.19
CA GLY A 71 0.28 -6.12 10.69
C GLY A 71 1.38 -6.18 9.63
N TYR A 72 1.04 -6.22 8.34
CA TYR A 72 2.02 -6.05 7.27
C TYR A 72 2.37 -4.57 7.11
N GLN A 73 3.58 -4.29 6.64
CA GLN A 73 3.92 -2.94 6.20
C GLN A 73 3.63 -2.82 4.70
N VAL A 74 2.99 -1.72 4.30
CA VAL A 74 2.60 -1.48 2.91
C VAL A 74 3.16 -0.16 2.44
N ARG A 75 3.85 -0.17 1.29
CA ARG A 75 4.21 1.04 0.55
C ARG A 75 3.39 1.16 -0.71
N ILE A 76 2.83 2.34 -0.90
CA ILE A 76 2.05 2.64 -2.09
C ILE A 76 3.00 3.19 -3.15
N ASN A 77 3.00 2.55 -4.30
CA ASN A 77 3.58 3.08 -5.53
C ASN A 77 2.45 3.33 -6.53
N LYS A 78 2.72 4.07 -7.62
CA LYS A 78 1.72 4.47 -8.61
C LYS A 78 0.84 3.31 -9.10
N ASP A 79 1.46 2.15 -9.35
CA ASP A 79 0.79 1.00 -9.98
C ASP A 79 0.75 -0.26 -9.11
N PHE A 80 1.38 -0.25 -7.93
CA PHE A 80 1.51 -1.42 -7.05
C PHE A 80 1.50 -1.04 -5.58
N LEU A 81 0.95 -1.92 -4.74
CA LEU A 81 1.24 -1.97 -3.31
C LEU A 81 2.45 -2.89 -3.10
N ARG A 82 3.50 -2.37 -2.46
CA ARG A 82 4.65 -3.17 -2.03
C ARG A 82 4.41 -3.62 -0.61
N VAL A 83 4.22 -4.92 -0.42
CA VAL A 83 3.90 -5.50 0.88
C VAL A 83 5.15 -6.19 1.43
N TYR A 84 5.48 -5.87 2.68
CA TYR A 84 6.62 -6.40 3.42
C TYR A 84 6.10 -7.34 4.50
N GLU A 85 6.85 -8.40 4.79
CA GLU A 85 6.51 -9.33 5.88
C GLU A 85 6.39 -8.61 7.22
N ARG A 86 5.62 -9.23 8.12
CA ARG A 86 5.43 -8.75 9.49
C ARG A 86 6.78 -8.69 10.22
N GLY A 87 7.00 -7.64 10.99
CA GLY A 87 8.24 -7.45 11.77
C GLY A 87 9.47 -6.99 10.98
N ARG A 88 9.39 -6.88 9.64
CA ARG A 88 10.45 -6.30 8.81
C ARG A 88 10.46 -4.78 8.93
N ARG A 89 11.64 -4.16 8.84
CA ARG A 89 11.77 -2.69 8.89
C ARG A 89 11.73 -2.11 7.47
N ARG A 90 11.01 -1.00 7.37
CA ARG A 90 10.63 -0.33 6.13
C ARG A 90 11.76 0.08 5.18
N GLN A 91 13.00 0.20 5.65
CA GLN A 91 14.13 0.75 4.87
C GLN A 91 15.23 -0.27 4.57
N SER A 92 15.30 -1.39 5.28
CA SER A 92 16.36 -2.40 5.13
C SER A 92 15.90 -3.63 4.36
N ASP A 93 14.59 -3.86 4.28
CA ASP A 93 14.05 -5.11 3.78
C ASP A 93 13.51 -5.01 2.36
N VAL A 94 13.60 -6.13 1.65
CA VAL A 94 13.06 -6.32 0.31
C VAL A 94 11.57 -6.62 0.43
N PRO A 95 10.68 -6.00 -0.38
CA PRO A 95 9.26 -6.32 -0.30
C PRO A 95 9.04 -7.80 -0.68
N ALA A 96 8.20 -8.48 0.09
CA ALA A 96 7.84 -9.88 -0.16
C ALA A 96 6.99 -9.99 -1.42
N TRP A 97 6.04 -9.07 -1.59
CA TRP A 97 5.11 -9.07 -2.71
C TRP A 97 4.98 -7.71 -3.37
N LEU A 98 4.88 -7.73 -4.70
CA LEU A 98 4.30 -6.63 -5.47
C LEU A 98 2.85 -6.98 -5.75
N VAL A 99 1.94 -6.25 -5.12
CA VAL A 99 0.50 -6.46 -5.27
C VAL A 99 -0.05 -5.46 -6.27
N LYS A 100 -0.58 -5.94 -7.39
CA LYS A 100 -1.30 -5.13 -8.37
C LYS A 100 -2.78 -5.24 -8.12
N VAL A 101 -3.43 -4.11 -7.85
CA VAL A 101 -4.87 -4.04 -7.61
C VAL A 101 -5.60 -3.93 -8.95
N VAL A 102 -6.55 -4.81 -9.18
CA VAL A 102 -7.33 -4.86 -10.41
C VAL A 102 -8.83 -4.90 -10.12
N GLY A 103 -9.60 -4.11 -10.86
CA GLY A 103 -11.06 -4.17 -10.85
C GLY A 103 -11.60 -5.36 -11.65
N GLN A 104 -12.89 -5.64 -11.50
CA GLN A 104 -13.59 -6.56 -12.40
C GLN A 104 -13.48 -6.07 -13.85
N GLY A 105 -13.18 -6.98 -14.79
CA GLY A 105 -12.99 -6.62 -16.20
C GLY A 105 -11.61 -6.04 -16.55
N ALA A 106 -10.62 -6.17 -15.67
CA ALA A 106 -9.24 -5.75 -15.98
C ALA A 106 -8.72 -6.48 -17.23
N LYS A 107 -8.13 -5.70 -18.15
CA LYS A 107 -7.59 -6.22 -19.41
C LYS A 107 -6.37 -7.09 -19.13
N PHE A 108 -6.26 -8.22 -19.84
CA PHE A 108 -5.13 -9.14 -19.73
C PHE A 108 -3.77 -8.45 -19.91
N GLY A 109 -3.66 -7.47 -20.81
CA GLY A 109 -2.44 -6.68 -21.01
C GLY A 109 -1.93 -5.99 -19.74
N MET A 110 -2.82 -5.50 -18.87
CA MET A 110 -2.41 -4.89 -17.59
C MET A 110 -1.75 -5.88 -16.63
N LEU A 111 -2.09 -7.16 -16.74
CA LEU A 111 -1.49 -8.24 -15.95
C LEU A 111 -0.08 -8.54 -16.48
N LEU A 112 0.11 -8.57 -17.80
CA LEU A 112 1.41 -8.78 -18.44
C LEU A 112 2.41 -7.66 -18.10
N ASP A 113 1.97 -6.40 -18.13
CA ASP A 113 2.81 -5.27 -17.72
C ASP A 113 3.25 -5.41 -16.25
N GLY A 114 2.31 -5.85 -15.40
CA GLY A 114 2.59 -6.15 -14.00
C GLY A 114 3.66 -7.23 -13.85
N LEU A 115 3.57 -8.28 -14.67
CA LEU A 115 4.48 -9.42 -14.64
C LEU A 115 5.88 -9.04 -15.10
N ALA A 116 5.99 -8.22 -16.16
CA ALA A 116 7.25 -7.70 -16.64
C ALA A 116 7.96 -6.87 -15.56
N VAL A 117 7.25 -5.96 -14.89
CA VAL A 117 7.81 -5.15 -13.79
C VAL A 117 8.26 -6.04 -12.64
N ALA A 118 7.44 -7.01 -12.22
CA ALA A 118 7.77 -7.90 -11.12
C ALA A 118 8.99 -8.79 -11.43
N LYS A 119 9.09 -9.30 -12.66
CA LYS A 119 10.26 -10.05 -13.14
C LYS A 119 11.53 -9.20 -13.11
N ASN A 120 11.46 -7.98 -13.62
CA ASN A 120 12.60 -7.04 -13.61
C ASN A 120 13.06 -6.72 -12.18
N MET A 121 12.12 -6.61 -11.25
CA MET A 121 12.42 -6.39 -9.83
C MET A 121 12.82 -7.67 -9.07
N ARG A 122 12.72 -8.85 -9.70
CA ARG A 122 12.87 -10.16 -9.07
C ARG A 122 12.00 -10.28 -7.82
N LYS A 123 10.70 -10.01 -7.99
CA LYS A 123 9.67 -10.07 -6.94
C LYS A 123 8.52 -10.93 -7.41
N GLN A 124 7.84 -11.54 -6.45
CA GLN A 124 6.59 -12.23 -6.73
C GLN A 124 5.49 -11.19 -7.02
N LEU A 125 4.80 -11.37 -8.15
CA LEU A 125 3.60 -10.60 -8.47
C LEU A 125 2.38 -11.29 -7.86
N VAL A 126 1.58 -10.50 -7.15
CA VAL A 126 0.27 -10.90 -6.66
C VAL A 126 -0.76 -9.99 -7.29
N ILE A 127 -1.76 -10.56 -7.95
CA ILE A 127 -2.93 -9.83 -8.41
C ILE A 127 -3.96 -9.84 -7.30
N ALA A 128 -4.41 -8.67 -6.90
CA ALA A 128 -5.44 -8.53 -5.89
C ALA A 128 -6.68 -7.87 -6.48
N THR A 129 -7.85 -8.38 -6.13
CA THR A 129 -9.15 -7.82 -6.49
C THR A 129 -10.09 -7.90 -5.29
N ILE A 130 -11.15 -7.11 -5.28
CA ILE A 130 -12.19 -7.17 -4.26
C ILE A 130 -13.45 -7.69 -4.93
N ASP A 131 -14.06 -8.74 -4.39
CA ASP A 131 -15.34 -9.19 -4.92
C ASP A 131 -16.42 -8.17 -4.56
N ALA A 132 -17.16 -7.74 -5.57
CA ALA A 132 -18.32 -6.86 -5.43
C ALA A 132 -19.46 -7.50 -4.62
N LYS A 133 -19.53 -8.84 -4.53
CA LYS A 133 -20.58 -9.57 -3.82
C LYS A 133 -20.44 -9.52 -2.30
N ASP A 134 -19.24 -9.76 -1.80
CA ASP A 134 -18.98 -9.95 -0.37
C ASP A 134 -17.98 -8.94 0.20
N GLY A 135 -17.34 -8.12 -0.65
CA GLY A 135 -16.34 -7.13 -0.26
C GLY A 135 -15.00 -7.73 0.15
N TRP A 136 -14.79 -9.04 -0.03
CA TRP A 136 -13.56 -9.71 0.40
C TRP A 136 -12.47 -9.64 -0.67
N PRO A 137 -11.21 -9.44 -0.24
CA PRO A 137 -10.08 -9.45 -1.15
C PRO A 137 -9.74 -10.87 -1.60
N ARG A 138 -9.44 -11.02 -2.90
CA ARG A 138 -8.94 -12.24 -3.51
C ARG A 138 -7.55 -12.01 -4.08
N PHE A 139 -6.68 -12.98 -3.90
CA PHE A 139 -5.26 -12.90 -4.27
C PHE A 139 -4.88 -14.03 -5.21
N TYR A 140 -4.21 -13.69 -6.31
CA TYR A 140 -3.72 -14.63 -7.30
C TYR A 140 -2.23 -14.41 -7.50
N SER A 141 -1.41 -15.38 -7.11
CA SER A 141 0.03 -15.31 -7.37
C SER A 141 0.33 -15.67 -8.82
N LEU A 142 1.04 -14.81 -9.53
CA LEU A 142 1.55 -15.09 -10.86
C LEU A 142 3.03 -15.44 -10.75
N ASN A 143 3.36 -16.68 -11.04
CA ASN A 143 4.73 -17.15 -11.15
C ASN A 143 5.04 -17.43 -12.62
N THR A 144 6.13 -16.86 -13.14
CA THR A 144 6.68 -17.30 -14.41
C THR A 144 7.34 -18.66 -14.18
N LYS A 145 6.74 -19.74 -14.69
CA LYS A 145 7.51 -20.98 -14.89
C LYS A 145 8.53 -20.69 -15.98
N THR A 146 9.81 -20.74 -15.62
CA THR A 146 10.89 -20.85 -16.60
C THR A 146 10.68 -22.20 -17.29
N PHE A 147 10.29 -22.15 -18.57
CA PHE A 147 10.39 -23.30 -19.47
C PHE A 147 11.80 -23.29 -20.07
#